data_AF-A0A7X4D5G8-F1
#
_entry.id   AF-A0A7X4D5G8-F1
#
_cell.length_a   1.000
_cell.length_b   1.000
_cell.length_c   1.000
_cell.angle_alpha   90.00
_cell.angle_beta   90.00
_cell.angle_gamma   90.00
#
_symmetry.space_group_name_H-M   'P 1'
#
loop_
_entity.id
_entity.type
_entity.pdbx_description
1 polymer ?
#
loop_
_entity_poly.entity_id
_entity_poly.type
_entity_poly.pdbx_seq_one_letter_code
_entity_poly.pdbx_strand_id
1 'polypeptide(L)'
;MTEQAQETAKALVQLIPPSVAPDFLEEYGLTFTAQQAQAVTKELLALSLYWITCAVRVSIPEPVCSRMHQAIHEQVHEKWGSRFGLVHVPIDEFYAAMERKHRTWEDITQQGGEPIAVLSDAAEGLEDDHVIASHSRQNMLAVLLDLVPIDEIGELVAELEETLR
;
A
#
# COMPACT_ATOMS: atom_id res chain seq x y z
N MET A 1 -7.34 14.73 17.67
CA MET A 1 -6.93 13.33 17.56
C MET A 1 -6.22 13.00 18.85
N THR A 2 -6.37 11.79 19.42
CA THR A 2 -5.59 11.41 20.60
C THR A 2 -4.12 11.27 20.23
N GLU A 3 -3.21 11.40 21.20
CA GLU A 3 -1.77 11.17 20.99
C GLU A 3 -1.52 9.75 20.46
N GLN A 4 -2.23 8.76 21.01
CA GLN A 4 -2.16 7.37 20.54
C GLN A 4 -2.56 7.21 19.08
N ALA A 5 -3.68 7.80 18.63
CA ALA A 5 -4.10 7.71 17.23
C ALA A 5 -3.09 8.38 16.29
N GLN A 6 -2.38 9.41 16.75
CA GLN A 6 -1.31 10.04 15.99
C GLN A 6 -0.07 9.14 15.87
N GLU A 7 0.33 8.48 16.96
CA GLU A 7 1.44 7.52 16.95
C GLU A 7 1.10 6.28 16.12
N THR A 8 -0.12 5.76 16.21
CA THR A 8 -0.59 4.67 15.35
C THR A 8 -0.56 5.08 13.86
N ALA A 9 -1.01 6.29 13.51
CA ALA A 9 -0.91 6.78 12.13
C ALA A 9 0.55 6.84 11.63
N LYS A 10 1.51 7.21 12.48
CA LYS A 10 2.94 7.17 12.16
C LYS A 10 3.44 5.74 11.98
N ALA A 11 3.08 4.84 12.89
CA ALA A 11 3.48 3.45 12.82
C ALA A 11 2.92 2.75 11.56
N LEU A 12 1.67 3.03 11.17
CA LEU A 12 1.08 2.52 9.93
C LEU A 12 1.89 2.92 8.69
N VAL A 13 2.33 4.18 8.60
CA VAL A 13 3.18 4.64 7.49
C VAL A 13 4.58 4.02 7.52
N GLN A 14 5.08 3.63 8.70
CA GLN A 14 6.38 2.95 8.84
C GLN A 14 6.34 1.49 8.39
N LEU A 15 5.17 0.83 8.45
CA LEU A 15 4.98 -0.52 7.91
C LEU A 15 5.09 -0.57 6.39
N ILE A 16 4.67 0.51 5.70
CA ILE A 16 4.74 0.58 4.25
C ILE A 16 6.19 0.35 3.77
N PRO A 17 6.42 -0.61 2.86
CA PRO A 17 7.76 -0.89 2.32
C PRO A 17 8.44 0.37 1.77
N PRO A 18 9.76 0.54 2.00
CA PRO A 18 10.53 1.59 1.33
C PRO A 18 10.66 1.30 -0.18
N SER A 19 11.36 2.18 -0.92
CA SER A 19 11.62 1.93 -2.33
C SER A 19 12.31 0.60 -2.57
N VAL A 20 11.77 -0.20 -3.49
CA VAL A 20 12.34 -1.49 -3.86
C VAL A 20 13.47 -1.28 -4.87
N ALA A 21 14.63 -1.86 -4.58
CA ALA A 21 15.76 -1.87 -5.49
C ALA A 21 15.62 -3.00 -6.53
N PRO A 22 16.11 -2.81 -7.78
CA PRO A 22 16.13 -3.88 -8.78
C PRO A 22 16.76 -5.18 -8.27
N ASP A 23 17.90 -5.10 -7.57
CA ASP A 23 18.63 -6.26 -7.04
C ASP A 23 17.78 -7.13 -6.09
N PHE A 24 16.87 -6.52 -5.32
CA PHE A 24 15.95 -7.26 -4.45
C PHE A 24 14.95 -8.09 -5.27
N LEU A 25 14.49 -7.56 -6.41
CA LEU A 25 13.52 -8.23 -7.27
C LEU A 25 14.16 -9.39 -8.04
N GLU A 26 15.48 -9.38 -8.24
CA GLU A 26 16.21 -10.50 -8.84
C GLU A 26 16.12 -11.78 -7.98
N GLU A 27 15.96 -11.64 -6.66
CA GLU A 27 15.75 -12.77 -5.74
C GLU A 27 14.44 -13.54 -6.05
N TYR A 28 13.48 -12.86 -6.67
CA TYR A 28 12.21 -13.41 -7.15
C TYR A 28 12.27 -13.80 -8.64
N GLY A 29 13.44 -13.77 -9.26
CA GLY A 29 13.62 -14.03 -10.69
C GLY A 29 13.08 -12.91 -11.58
N LEU A 30 13.02 -11.68 -11.09
CA LEU A 30 12.54 -10.50 -11.83
C LEU A 30 13.70 -9.55 -12.12
N THR A 31 14.06 -9.39 -13.40
CA THR A 31 15.12 -8.45 -13.82
C THR A 31 14.49 -7.14 -14.28
N PHE A 32 14.52 -6.11 -13.43
CA PHE A 32 13.86 -4.83 -13.69
C PHE A 32 14.86 -3.69 -13.91
N THR A 33 14.45 -2.75 -14.76
CA THR A 33 15.06 -1.42 -14.79
C THR A 33 14.70 -0.63 -13.53
N ALA A 34 15.45 0.44 -13.23
CA ALA A 34 15.11 1.35 -12.14
C ALA A 34 13.68 1.95 -12.29
N GLN A 35 13.23 2.18 -13.52
CA GLN A 35 11.88 2.67 -13.80
C GLN A 35 10.81 1.63 -13.45
N GLN A 36 11.02 0.36 -13.79
CA GLN A 36 10.11 -0.73 -13.42
C GLN A 36 10.08 -0.95 -11.91
N ALA A 37 11.24 -0.92 -11.24
CA ALA A 37 11.30 -1.01 -9.78
C ALA A 37 10.58 0.16 -9.07
N GLN A 38 10.65 1.37 -9.65
CA GLN A 38 9.86 2.51 -9.18
C GLN A 38 8.34 2.28 -9.39
N ALA A 39 7.94 1.66 -10.50
CA ALA A 39 6.54 1.29 -10.73
C ALA A 39 6.02 0.28 -9.68
N VAL A 40 6.83 -0.74 -9.35
CA VAL A 40 6.51 -1.69 -8.25
C VAL A 40 6.40 -0.96 -6.91
N THR A 41 7.31 -0.03 -6.62
CA THR A 41 7.27 0.76 -5.39
C THR A 41 5.96 1.54 -5.26
N LYS A 42 5.47 2.14 -6.36
CA LYS A 42 4.16 2.80 -6.38
C LYS A 42 3.02 1.82 -6.12
N GLU A 43 3.09 0.61 -6.67
CA GLU A 43 2.07 -0.41 -6.47
C GLU A 43 1.99 -0.87 -5.00
N LEU A 44 3.15 -1.14 -4.38
CA LEU A 44 3.25 -1.50 -2.97
C LEU A 44 2.71 -0.40 -2.07
N LEU A 45 3.03 0.87 -2.38
CA LEU A 45 2.50 2.01 -1.65
C LEU A 45 0.97 2.11 -1.80
N ALA A 46 0.45 1.95 -3.01
CA ALA A 46 -1.00 1.96 -3.26
C ALA A 46 -1.73 0.83 -2.52
N LEU A 47 -1.20 -0.39 -2.55
CA LEU A 47 -1.74 -1.55 -1.83
C LEU A 47 -1.69 -1.36 -0.32
N SER A 48 -0.56 -0.88 0.22
CA SER A 48 -0.43 -0.66 1.66
C SER A 48 -1.43 0.42 2.14
N LEU A 49 -1.57 1.50 1.38
CA LEU A 49 -2.55 2.55 1.70
C LEU A 49 -3.99 2.06 1.59
N TYR A 50 -4.29 1.18 0.64
CA TYR A 50 -5.60 0.54 0.54
C TYR A 50 -5.95 -0.21 1.83
N TRP A 51 -5.07 -1.11 2.27
CA TRP A 51 -5.29 -1.92 3.47
C TRP A 51 -5.34 -1.09 4.74
N ILE A 52 -4.49 -0.06 4.86
CA ILE A 52 -4.56 0.92 5.95
C ILE A 52 -5.93 1.59 5.98
N THR A 53 -6.42 2.07 4.84
CA THR A 53 -7.74 2.71 4.76
C THR A 53 -8.86 1.75 5.11
N CYS A 54 -8.83 0.50 4.62
CA CYS A 54 -9.81 -0.51 4.99
C CYS A 54 -9.84 -0.77 6.49
N ALA A 55 -8.68 -1.03 7.10
CA ALA A 55 -8.57 -1.33 8.53
C ALA A 55 -9.05 -0.15 9.39
N VAL A 56 -8.55 1.06 9.13
CA VAL A 56 -8.93 2.26 9.88
C VAL A 56 -10.43 2.54 9.75
N ARG A 57 -10.99 2.44 8.54
CA ARG A 57 -12.41 2.73 8.28
C ARG A 57 -13.35 1.75 9.00
N VAL A 58 -12.95 0.48 9.13
CA VAL A 58 -13.77 -0.55 9.77
C VAL A 58 -13.71 -0.46 11.29
N SER A 59 -12.53 -0.22 11.86
CA SER A 59 -12.30 -0.31 13.31
C SER A 59 -12.38 1.02 14.05
N ILE A 60 -12.13 2.16 13.39
CA ILE A 60 -11.96 3.44 14.07
C ILE A 60 -13.19 4.35 13.84
N PRO A 61 -13.86 4.83 14.90
CA PRO A 61 -15.01 5.70 14.76
C PRO A 61 -14.64 7.11 14.30
N GLU A 62 -15.59 7.78 13.66
CA GLU A 62 -15.49 9.23 13.42
C GLU A 62 -15.60 10.02 14.74
N PRO A 63 -14.90 11.17 14.89
CA PRO A 63 -14.07 11.88 13.91
C PRO A 63 -12.59 11.46 13.91
N VAL A 64 -12.23 10.36 14.59
CA VAL A 64 -10.82 9.92 14.73
C VAL A 64 -10.30 9.37 13.42
N CYS A 65 -11.10 8.53 12.73
CA CYS A 65 -10.80 7.99 11.40
C CYS A 65 -10.38 9.09 10.41
N SER A 66 -11.20 10.14 10.22
CA SER A 66 -10.87 11.25 9.32
C SER A 66 -9.52 11.93 9.63
N ARG A 67 -9.22 12.10 10.92
CA ARG A 67 -7.95 12.72 11.35
C ARG A 67 -6.75 11.80 11.15
N MET A 68 -6.93 10.50 11.31
CA MET A 68 -5.88 9.51 11.01
C MET A 68 -5.55 9.50 9.52
N HIS A 69 -6.57 9.48 8.65
CA HIS A 69 -6.34 9.56 7.21
C HIS A 69 -5.56 10.82 6.81
N GLN A 70 -5.90 11.98 7.39
CA GLN A 70 -5.13 13.20 7.18
C GLN A 70 -3.66 13.04 7.62
N ALA A 71 -3.43 12.51 8.83
CA ALA A 71 -2.07 12.33 9.36
C ALA A 71 -1.25 11.29 8.57
N ILE A 72 -1.87 10.25 8.04
CA ILE A 72 -1.25 9.27 7.14
C ILE A 72 -0.85 9.96 5.83
N HIS A 73 -1.75 10.71 5.22
CA HIS A 73 -1.49 11.44 3.98
C HIS A 73 -0.34 12.45 4.11
N GLU A 74 -0.33 13.24 5.19
CA GLU A 74 0.74 14.19 5.51
C GLU A 74 2.10 13.50 5.64
N GLN A 75 2.16 12.34 6.31
CA GLN A 75 3.41 11.59 6.46
C GLN A 75 3.89 10.91 5.18
N VAL A 76 2.97 10.39 4.37
CA VAL A 76 3.33 9.86 3.04
C VAL A 76 3.93 10.97 2.18
N HIS A 77 3.33 12.16 2.22
CA HIS A 77 3.85 13.33 1.51
C HIS A 77 5.25 13.73 2.01
N GLU A 78 5.47 13.78 3.32
CA GLU A 78 6.79 14.08 3.90
C GLU A 78 7.87 13.07 3.47
N LYS A 79 7.50 11.78 3.40
CA LYS A 79 8.41 10.68 3.08
C LYS A 79 8.52 10.36 1.58
N TRP A 80 7.78 11.08 0.74
CA TRP A 80 7.59 10.81 -0.69
C TRP A 80 8.89 10.58 -1.44
N GLY A 81 9.81 11.55 -1.36
CA GLY A 81 11.09 11.48 -2.05
C GLY A 81 12.11 10.59 -1.33
N SER A 82 12.21 10.70 -0.02
CA SER A 82 13.31 10.14 0.78
C SER A 82 13.15 8.66 1.10
N ARG A 83 11.92 8.19 1.37
CA ARG A 83 11.64 6.79 1.69
C ARG A 83 11.23 5.98 0.46
N PHE A 84 10.41 6.57 -0.40
CA PHE A 84 9.82 5.87 -1.54
C PHE A 84 10.54 6.13 -2.86
N GLY A 85 11.53 7.04 -2.90
CA GLY A 85 12.29 7.31 -4.12
C GLY A 85 11.45 7.91 -5.26
N LEU A 86 10.35 8.59 -4.93
CA LEU A 86 9.36 9.11 -5.90
C LEU A 86 9.53 10.61 -6.18
N VAL A 87 10.75 11.15 -6.04
CA VAL A 87 11.06 12.59 -6.17
C VAL A 87 10.54 13.22 -7.48
N HIS A 88 10.51 12.45 -8.56
CA HIS A 88 10.08 12.92 -9.88
C HIS A 88 8.65 12.54 -10.25
N VAL A 89 7.91 11.87 -9.35
CA VAL A 89 6.51 11.51 -9.56
C VAL A 89 5.65 12.53 -8.81
N PRO A 90 4.76 13.27 -9.50
CA PRO A 90 3.82 14.16 -8.82
C PRO A 90 2.89 13.37 -7.90
N ILE A 91 2.84 13.73 -6.62
CA ILE A 91 2.06 12.99 -5.63
C ILE A 91 0.55 13.03 -5.91
N ASP A 92 0.06 14.12 -6.49
CA ASP A 92 -1.36 14.26 -6.87
C ASP A 92 -1.74 13.29 -8.01
N GLU A 93 -0.83 13.05 -8.96
CA GLU A 93 -1.04 12.06 -10.03
C GLU A 93 -1.07 10.64 -9.47
N PHE A 94 -0.24 10.36 -8.46
CA PHE A 94 -0.29 9.09 -7.75
C PHE A 94 -1.64 8.88 -7.07
N TYR A 95 -2.12 9.84 -6.28
CA TYR A 95 -3.41 9.69 -5.58
C TYR A 95 -4.59 9.54 -6.57
N ALA A 96 -4.59 10.28 -7.68
CA ALA A 96 -5.62 10.14 -8.72
C ALA A 96 -5.60 8.76 -9.41
N ALA A 97 -4.41 8.20 -9.64
CA ALA A 97 -4.28 6.84 -10.18
C ALA A 97 -4.69 5.78 -9.15
N MET A 98 -4.27 5.95 -7.90
CA MET A 98 -4.57 5.07 -6.78
C MET A 98 -6.07 4.96 -6.52
N GLU A 99 -6.82 6.08 -6.56
CA GLU A 99 -8.26 6.08 -6.32
C GLU A 99 -9.03 5.18 -7.29
N ARG A 100 -8.57 5.07 -8.54
CA ARG A 100 -9.16 4.14 -9.52
C ARG A 100 -8.91 2.69 -9.15
N LYS A 101 -7.69 2.34 -8.73
CA LYS A 101 -7.34 0.98 -8.30
C LYS A 101 -8.08 0.58 -7.02
N HIS A 102 -8.14 1.49 -6.05
CA HIS A 102 -8.82 1.27 -4.77
C HIS A 102 -10.31 0.95 -4.96
N ARG A 103 -10.99 1.55 -5.95
CA ARG A 103 -12.37 1.17 -6.27
C ARG A 103 -12.48 -0.27 -6.76
N THR A 104 -11.59 -0.71 -7.65
CA THR A 104 -11.57 -2.11 -8.10
C THR A 104 -11.33 -3.07 -6.93
N TRP A 105 -10.37 -2.75 -6.06
CA TRP A 105 -10.04 -3.59 -4.90
C TRP A 105 -11.15 -3.59 -3.85
N GLU A 106 -11.82 -2.45 -3.63
CA GLU A 106 -13.02 -2.34 -2.81
C GLU A 106 -14.15 -3.23 -3.34
N ASP A 107 -14.38 -3.24 -4.66
CA ASP A 107 -15.40 -4.12 -5.25
C ASP A 107 -15.09 -5.61 -5.02
N ILE A 108 -13.80 -6.00 -5.08
CA ILE A 108 -13.35 -7.37 -4.78
C ILE A 108 -13.64 -7.72 -3.32
N THR A 109 -13.23 -6.87 -2.37
CA THR A 109 -13.38 -7.16 -0.93
C THR A 109 -14.84 -7.11 -0.49
N GLN A 110 -15.66 -6.20 -1.03
CA GLN A 110 -17.10 -6.14 -0.74
C GLN A 110 -17.85 -7.38 -1.24
N GLN A 111 -17.35 -8.08 -2.26
CA GLN A 111 -17.88 -9.36 -2.73
C GLN A 111 -17.38 -10.56 -1.90
N GLY A 112 -16.66 -10.32 -0.81
CA GLY A 112 -16.06 -11.37 0.03
C GLY A 112 -14.78 -11.96 -0.56
N GLY A 113 -14.12 -11.23 -1.46
CA GLY A 113 -12.82 -11.63 -1.99
C GLY A 113 -11.73 -11.60 -0.90
N GLU A 114 -10.92 -12.64 -0.87
CA GLU A 114 -9.76 -12.75 0.01
C GLU A 114 -8.65 -11.75 -0.39
N PRO A 115 -7.74 -11.35 0.52
CA PRO A 115 -6.66 -10.42 0.22
C PRO A 115 -5.82 -10.79 -1.01
N ILE A 116 -5.60 -12.09 -1.23
CA ILE A 116 -4.86 -12.59 -2.40
C ILE A 116 -5.53 -12.22 -3.74
N ALA A 117 -6.84 -12.04 -3.79
CA ALA A 117 -7.54 -11.61 -5.00
C ALA A 117 -7.18 -10.17 -5.37
N VAL A 118 -7.07 -9.28 -4.38
CA VAL A 118 -6.60 -7.89 -4.57
C VAL A 118 -5.14 -7.86 -5.01
N LEU A 119 -4.27 -8.68 -4.40
CA LEU A 119 -2.86 -8.76 -4.80
C LEU A 119 -2.70 -9.34 -6.21
N SER A 120 -3.56 -10.28 -6.60
CA SER A 120 -3.58 -10.85 -7.96
C SER A 120 -3.99 -9.81 -8.99
N ASP A 121 -5.03 -9.01 -8.71
CA ASP A 121 -5.47 -7.90 -9.55
C ASP A 121 -4.36 -6.84 -9.71
N ALA A 122 -3.65 -6.50 -8.63
CA ALA A 122 -2.52 -5.58 -8.69
C ALA A 122 -1.36 -6.12 -9.55
N ALA A 123 -1.04 -7.42 -9.44
CA ALA A 123 -0.02 -8.05 -10.29
C ALA A 123 -0.45 -8.07 -11.77
N GLU A 124 -1.73 -8.28 -12.06
CA GLU A 124 -2.30 -8.17 -13.41
C GLU A 124 -2.22 -6.72 -13.93
N GLY A 125 -2.52 -5.72 -13.10
CA GLY A 125 -2.36 -4.31 -13.47
C GLY A 125 -0.92 -3.93 -13.83
N LEU A 126 0.08 -4.47 -13.12
CA LEU A 126 1.50 -4.29 -13.47
C LEU A 126 1.87 -4.94 -14.81
N GLU A 127 1.21 -6.03 -15.19
CA GLU A 127 1.39 -6.65 -16.50
C GLU A 127 0.72 -5.83 -17.61
N ASP A 128 -0.50 -5.38 -17.40
CA ASP A 128 -1.24 -4.53 -18.33
C ASP A 128 -0.48 -3.23 -18.61
N ASP A 129 0.16 -2.65 -17.58
CA ASP A 129 1.03 -1.48 -17.69
C ASP A 129 2.42 -1.79 -18.28
N HIS A 130 2.68 -3.05 -18.67
CA HIS A 130 3.93 -3.55 -19.24
C HIS A 130 5.14 -3.37 -18.32
N VAL A 131 4.91 -3.26 -17.00
CA VAL A 131 5.97 -3.26 -16.00
C VAL A 131 6.58 -4.65 -15.90
N ILE A 132 5.74 -5.70 -15.97
CA ILE A 132 6.14 -7.10 -15.95
C ILE A 132 5.68 -7.83 -17.21
N ALA A 133 6.34 -8.93 -17.55
CA ALA A 133 5.87 -9.83 -18.59
C ALA A 133 4.83 -10.81 -18.03
N SER A 134 3.94 -11.35 -18.88
CA SER A 134 2.89 -12.28 -18.46
C SER A 134 3.38 -13.53 -17.72
N HIS A 135 4.55 -14.05 -18.10
CA HIS A 135 5.16 -15.21 -17.44
C HIS A 135 5.76 -14.87 -16.07
N SER A 136 5.88 -13.58 -15.73
CA SER A 136 6.42 -13.09 -14.46
C SER A 136 5.33 -12.78 -13.43
N ARG A 137 4.05 -12.92 -13.77
CA ARG A 137 2.91 -12.58 -12.90
C ARG A 137 2.95 -13.32 -11.55
N GLN A 138 3.26 -14.61 -11.57
CA GLN A 138 3.36 -15.42 -10.35
C GLN A 138 4.50 -14.96 -9.43
N ASN A 139 5.64 -14.60 -10.01
CA ASN A 139 6.77 -14.08 -9.25
C ASN A 139 6.45 -12.70 -8.65
N MET A 140 5.74 -11.85 -9.41
CA MET A 140 5.26 -10.58 -8.87
C MET A 140 4.25 -10.77 -7.74
N LEU A 141 3.32 -11.72 -7.87
CA LEU A 141 2.39 -12.02 -6.77
C LEU A 141 3.13 -12.47 -5.50
N ALA A 142 4.21 -13.25 -5.62
CA ALA A 142 5.06 -13.59 -4.48
C ALA A 142 5.70 -12.35 -3.83
N VAL A 143 6.23 -11.41 -4.63
CA VAL A 143 6.75 -10.13 -4.11
C VAL A 143 5.68 -9.36 -3.35
N LEU A 144 4.47 -9.26 -3.90
CA LEU A 144 3.37 -8.52 -3.26
C LEU A 144 2.92 -9.20 -1.96
N LEU A 145 2.87 -10.54 -1.92
CA LEU A 145 2.55 -11.28 -0.71
C LEU A 145 3.59 -11.06 0.40
N ASP A 146 4.88 -11.04 0.05
CA ASP A 146 5.96 -10.90 1.03
C ASP A 146 6.13 -9.46 1.54
N LEU A 147 5.73 -8.46 0.73
CA LEU A 147 5.98 -7.05 1.04
C LEU A 147 4.76 -6.28 1.52
N VAL A 148 3.53 -6.64 1.17
CA VAL A 148 2.35 -5.88 1.61
C VAL A 148 1.98 -6.29 3.05
N PRO A 149 2.07 -5.38 4.03
CA PRO A 149 2.02 -5.75 5.46
C PRO A 149 0.57 -5.82 5.98
N ILE A 150 -0.25 -6.69 5.38
CA ILE A 150 -1.70 -6.76 5.66
C ILE A 150 -1.96 -7.13 7.12
N ASP A 151 -1.26 -8.13 7.63
CA ASP A 151 -1.45 -8.65 8.99
C ASP A 151 -1.00 -7.63 10.03
N GLU A 152 0.18 -7.01 9.84
CA GLU A 152 0.71 -6.00 10.76
C GLU A 152 -0.13 -4.73 10.79
N ILE A 153 -0.74 -4.34 9.65
CA ILE A 153 -1.71 -3.25 9.60
C ILE A 153 -2.93 -3.60 10.48
N GLY A 154 -3.46 -4.81 10.33
CA GLY A 154 -4.63 -5.28 11.08
C GLY A 154 -4.38 -5.29 12.59
N GLU A 155 -3.25 -5.84 13.02
CA GLU A 155 -2.83 -5.89 14.43
C GLU A 155 -2.72 -4.48 15.02
N LEU A 156 -2.00 -3.58 14.35
CA LEU A 156 -1.76 -2.24 14.84
C LEU A 156 -3.05 -1.39 14.95
N VAL A 157 -4.00 -1.60 14.05
CA VAL A 157 -5.32 -0.94 14.13
C VAL A 157 -6.19 -1.54 15.24
N ALA A 158 -6.13 -2.87 15.43
CA ALA A 158 -6.87 -3.54 16.50
C ALA A 158 -6.41 -3.07 17.89
N GLU A 159 -5.11 -2.89 18.12
CA GLU A 159 -4.56 -2.33 19.37
C GLU A 159 -5.09 -0.92 19.65
N LEU A 160 -5.18 -0.08 18.61
CA LEU A 160 -5.76 1.26 18.74
C LEU A 160 -7.25 1.19 19.05
N GLU A 161 -8.00 0.31 18.38
CA GLU A 161 -9.44 0.14 18.62
C GLU A 161 -9.72 -0.22 20.09
N GLU A 162 -8.95 -1.17 20.66
CA GLU A 162 -9.07 -1.55 22.07
C GLU A 162 -8.81 -0.38 23.02
N THR A 163 -7.86 0.50 22.67
CA THR A 163 -7.53 1.68 23.47
C THR A 163 -8.59 2.78 23.40
N LEU A 164 -9.38 2.81 22.32
CA LEU A 164 -10.45 3.80 22.11
C LEU A 164 -11.80 3.39 22.72
N ARG A 165 -11.93 2.13 23.17
CA ARG A 165 -13.11 1.61 23.87
C ARG A 165 -13.11 1.99 25.35
#